data_AF-A0A554J613-F1
#
_entry.id   AF-A0A554J613-F1
#
_cell.length_a   1.000
_cell.length_b   1.000
_cell.length_c   1.000
_cell.angle_alpha   90.00
_cell.angle_beta   90.00
_cell.angle_gamma   90.00
#
_symmetry.space_group_name_H-M   'P 1'
#
loop_
_entity.id
_entity.type
_entity.pdbx_description
1 polymer ?
#
loop_
_entity_poly.entity_id
_entity_poly.type
_entity_poly.pdbx_seq_one_letter_code
_entity_poly.pdbx_strand_id
1 'polypeptide(L)'
;MTTSPAEKSTLVSSIRWMIRRDMAEVLQIERKSFDYSWTEDDFLLCLRQRNCIGNVAEWNDTVVGFMVYELHKTSLHVLNFAVAPQFRRQSVGW
;
A
#
# COMPACT_ATOMS: atom_id res chain seq x y z
N MET A 1 0.81 -36.22 -19.04
CA MET A 1 -0.05 -35.26 -18.34
C MET A 1 0.66 -33.91 -18.40
N THR A 2 0.27 -33.08 -19.36
CA THR A 2 0.88 -31.78 -19.65
C THR A 2 0.35 -30.75 -18.66
N THR A 3 1.23 -30.21 -17.83
CA THR A 3 0.97 -29.09 -16.93
C THR A 3 0.70 -27.85 -17.79
N SER A 4 -0.56 -27.42 -17.84
CA SER A 4 -0.95 -26.15 -18.46
C SER A 4 -0.31 -24.99 -17.69
N PRO A 5 0.24 -23.95 -18.33
CA PRO A 5 0.72 -22.77 -17.62
C PRO A 5 -0.48 -22.12 -16.92
N ALA A 6 -0.41 -21.95 -15.60
CA ALA A 6 -1.40 -21.17 -14.88
C ALA A 6 -1.41 -19.74 -15.45
N GLU A 7 -2.50 -19.33 -16.08
CA GLU A 7 -2.76 -17.94 -16.45
C GLU A 7 -2.61 -17.08 -15.19
N LYS A 8 -1.57 -16.24 -15.17
CA LYS A 8 -1.41 -15.25 -14.10
C LYS A 8 -2.53 -14.23 -14.24
N SER A 9 -3.59 -14.40 -13.46
CA SER A 9 -4.65 -13.41 -13.32
C SER A 9 -4.06 -12.14 -12.73
N THR A 10 -3.86 -11.12 -13.57
CA THR A 10 -3.44 -9.79 -13.12
C THR A 10 -4.55 -9.16 -12.30
N LEU A 11 -4.25 -8.75 -11.08
CA LEU A 11 -5.22 -8.12 -10.19
C LEU A 11 -5.29 -6.62 -10.52
N VAL A 12 -6.41 -6.19 -11.11
CA VAL A 12 -6.60 -4.79 -11.52
C VAL A 12 -7.00 -3.96 -10.31
N SER A 13 -6.03 -3.31 -9.67
CA SER A 13 -6.26 -2.40 -8.55
C SER A 13 -6.28 -0.94 -9.01
N SER A 14 -7.10 -0.11 -8.35
CA SER A 14 -7.09 1.35 -8.54
C SER A 14 -6.24 2.01 -7.46
N ILE A 15 -5.42 3.00 -7.84
CA ILE A 15 -4.67 3.82 -6.90
C ILE A 15 -5.48 5.08 -6.59
N ARG A 16 -5.66 5.39 -5.30
CA ARG A 16 -6.34 6.60 -4.84
C ARG A 16 -5.70 7.15 -3.57
N TRP A 17 -6.08 8.38 -3.24
CA TRP A 17 -5.74 8.98 -1.96
C TRP A 17 -6.22 8.11 -0.79
N MET A 18 -5.36 7.96 0.20
CA MET A 18 -5.72 7.37 1.48
C MET A 18 -6.68 8.31 2.20
N ILE A 19 -7.74 7.75 2.77
CA ILE A 19 -8.67 8.46 3.64
C ILE A 19 -8.77 7.77 4.99
N ARG A 20 -9.36 8.43 5.97
CA ARG A 20 -9.41 7.95 7.36
C ARG A 20 -9.98 6.54 7.52
N ARG A 21 -10.96 6.15 6.69
CA ARG A 21 -11.58 4.80 6.77
C ARG A 21 -10.60 3.68 6.44
N ASP A 22 -9.57 3.96 5.64
CA ASP A 22 -8.62 2.96 5.17
C ASP A 22 -7.59 2.57 6.24
N MET A 23 -7.46 3.40 7.30
CA MET A 23 -6.38 3.29 8.28
C MET A 23 -6.35 1.91 8.96
N ALA A 24 -7.51 1.33 9.25
CA ALA A 24 -7.59 0.01 9.86
C ALA A 24 -6.95 -1.08 8.98
N GLU A 25 -7.18 -1.03 7.66
CA GLU A 25 -6.60 -1.99 6.71
C GLU A 25 -5.12 -1.71 6.44
N VAL A 26 -4.74 -0.43 6.35
CA VAL A 26 -3.33 0.00 6.22
C VAL A 26 -2.50 -0.52 7.39
N LEU A 27 -2.96 -0.35 8.63
CA LEU A 27 -2.29 -0.86 9.82
C LEU A 27 -2.18 -2.39 9.83
N GLN A 28 -3.15 -3.11 9.27
CA GLN A 28 -3.05 -4.57 9.13
C GLN A 28 -1.98 -4.97 8.12
N ILE A 29 -1.89 -4.27 6.98
CA ILE A 29 -0.87 -4.52 5.96
C ILE A 29 0.52 -4.22 6.55
N GLU A 30 0.65 -3.10 7.24
CA GLU A 30 1.87 -2.64 7.89
C GLU A 30 2.42 -3.69 8.88
N ARG A 31 1.60 -4.10 9.86
CA ARG A 31 1.97 -5.10 10.88
C ARG A 31 2.35 -6.45 10.29
N LYS A 32 1.77 -6.82 9.15
CA LYS A 32 2.10 -8.08 8.45
C LYS A 32 3.28 -7.96 7.50
N SER A 33 3.76 -6.74 7.24
CA SER A 33 4.83 -6.47 6.28
C SER A 33 6.15 -6.13 6.95
N PHE A 34 6.13 -5.61 8.19
CA PHE A 34 7.32 -5.15 8.89
C PHE A 34 7.36 -5.59 10.35
N ASP A 35 8.54 -6.00 10.81
CA ASP A 35 8.80 -6.35 12.21
C ASP A 35 8.74 -5.12 13.14
N TYR A 36 9.14 -3.96 12.62
CA TYR A 36 9.05 -2.66 13.29
C TYR A 36 8.03 -1.78 12.55
N SER A 37 6.75 -2.10 12.77
CA SER A 37 5.63 -1.45 12.10
C SER A 37 5.34 -0.06 12.65
N TRP A 38 4.96 0.86 11.77
CA TRP A 38 4.38 2.15 12.14
C TRP A 38 3.09 1.95 12.93
N THR A 39 2.94 2.75 13.99
CA THR A 39 1.71 2.88 14.74
C THR A 39 0.74 3.82 14.03
N GLU A 40 -0.52 3.83 14.47
CA GLU A 40 -1.50 4.80 13.94
C GLU A 40 -1.03 6.25 14.15
N ASP A 41 -0.41 6.54 15.30
CA ASP A 41 0.14 7.86 15.59
C ASP A 41 1.27 8.25 14.63
N ASP A 42 2.13 7.32 14.22
CA ASP A 42 3.20 7.58 13.22
C ASP A 42 2.60 7.97 11.86
N PHE A 43 1.57 7.24 11.40
CA PHE A 43 0.85 7.59 10.18
C PHE A 43 0.19 8.97 10.29
N LEU A 44 -0.49 9.26 11.41
CA LEU A 44 -1.14 10.56 11.63
C LEU A 44 -0.12 11.70 11.69
N LEU A 45 1.03 11.50 12.32
CA LEU A 45 2.10 12.48 12.38
C LEU A 45 2.69 12.77 11.00
N CYS A 46 2.91 11.75 10.16
CA CYS A 46 3.37 11.98 8.80
C CYS A 46 2.29 12.69 7.97
N LEU A 47 1.09 12.13 7.88
CA LEU A 47 0.03 12.61 6.97
C LEU A 47 -0.51 14.00 7.32
N ARG A 48 -0.20 14.54 8.50
CA ARG A 48 -0.47 15.95 8.85
C ARG A 48 0.49 16.94 8.19
N GLN A 49 1.65 16.49 7.70
CA GLN A 49 2.61 17.32 7.01
C GLN A 49 2.14 17.56 5.57
N ARG A 50 2.23 18.81 5.09
CA ARG A 50 1.73 19.19 3.75
C ARG A 50 2.45 18.49 2.59
N ASN A 51 3.68 18.04 2.81
CA ASN A 51 4.47 17.32 1.84
C ASN A 51 4.36 15.81 1.99
N CYS A 52 3.76 15.27 3.06
CA CYS A 52 3.56 13.83 3.22
C CYS A 52 2.22 13.43 2.59
N ILE A 53 2.26 12.42 1.73
CA ILE A 53 1.13 11.94 0.95
C ILE A 53 0.97 10.44 1.19
N GLY A 54 -0.28 10.02 1.48
CA GLY A 54 -0.69 8.62 1.51
C GLY A 54 -1.54 8.25 0.30
N ASN A 55 -1.18 7.18 -0.39
CA ASN A 55 -2.00 6.51 -1.40
C ASN A 55 -2.28 5.08 -0.99
N VAL A 56 -3.42 4.54 -1.44
CA VAL A 56 -3.79 3.14 -1.31
C VAL A 56 -4.02 2.52 -2.68
N ALA A 57 -3.69 1.25 -2.80
CA ALA A 57 -4.14 0.39 -3.87
C ALA A 57 -5.40 -0.34 -3.39
N GLU A 58 -6.49 -0.19 -4.13
CA GLU A 58 -7.81 -0.74 -3.81
C GLU A 58 -8.21 -1.78 -4.87
N TRP A 59 -8.74 -2.91 -4.42
CA TRP A 59 -9.34 -3.94 -5.27
C TRP A 59 -10.59 -4.49 -4.59
N ASN A 60 -11.72 -4.50 -5.30
CA ASN A 60 -13.02 -4.91 -4.76
C ASN A 60 -13.33 -4.24 -3.41
N ASP A 61 -13.21 -2.91 -3.35
CA ASP A 61 -13.44 -2.08 -2.15
C ASP A 61 -12.55 -2.43 -0.94
N THR A 62 -11.47 -3.19 -1.16
CA THR A 62 -10.51 -3.60 -0.13
C THR A 62 -9.17 -2.96 -0.41
N VAL A 63 -8.53 -2.41 0.63
CA VAL A 63 -7.16 -1.92 0.53
C VAL A 63 -6.22 -3.12 0.48
N VAL A 64 -5.50 -3.25 -0.63
CA VAL A 64 -4.56 -4.35 -0.88
C VAL A 64 -3.09 -3.92 -0.78
N GLY A 65 -2.85 -2.62 -0.73
CA GLY A 65 -1.53 -2.03 -0.54
C GLY A 65 -1.61 -0.54 -0.23
N PHE A 66 -0.51 0.04 0.22
CA PHE A 66 -0.41 1.46 0.47
C PHE A 66 1.00 1.98 0.20
N MET A 67 1.10 3.28 -0.02
CA MET A 67 2.36 4.02 -0.15
C MET A 67 2.25 5.36 0.59
N VAL A 68 3.22 5.64 1.45
CA VAL A 68 3.42 6.93 2.10
C VAL A 68 4.75 7.50 1.65
N TYR A 69 4.75 8.75 1.20
CA TYR A 69 5.95 9.42 0.70
C TYR A 69 5.94 10.91 0.97
N GLU A 70 7.14 11.50 1.00
CA GLU A 70 7.34 12.94 0.99
C GLU A 70 7.51 13.43 -0.45
N LEU A 71 6.78 14.49 -0.80
CA LEU A 71 6.90 15.17 -2.08
C LEU A 71 7.80 16.39 -1.96
N HIS A 72 8.90 16.38 -2.70
CA HIS A 72 9.78 17.53 -2.89
C HIS A 72 9.65 18.07 -4.31
N LYS A 73 10.30 19.21 -4.60
CA LYS A 73 10.19 19.87 -5.91
C LYS A 73 10.67 19.00 -7.08
N THR A 74 11.65 18.13 -6.86
CA THR A 74 12.29 17.33 -7.91
C THR A 74 12.45 15.86 -7.54
N SER A 75 11.89 15.43 -6.42
CA SER A 75 12.02 14.06 -5.92
C SER A 75 10.81 13.65 -5.09
N LEU A 76 10.63 12.34 -5.01
CA LEU A 76 9.70 11.69 -4.10
C LEU A 76 10.51 10.76 -3.20
N HIS A 77 10.38 10.94 -1.89
CA HIS A 77 11.03 10.10 -0.90
C HIS A 77 10.02 9.12 -0.31
N VAL A 78 10.13 7.85 -0.69
CA VAL A 78 9.24 6.80 -0.18
C VAL A 78 9.59 6.52 1.28
N LEU A 79 8.63 6.75 2.17
CA LEU A 79 8.79 6.51 3.60
C LEU A 79 8.33 5.12 4.00
N ASN A 80 7.17 4.70 3.48
CA ASN A 80 6.61 3.39 3.79
C ASN A 80 5.81 2.88 2.59
N PHE A 81 6.07 1.66 2.15
CA PHE A 81 5.44 1.07 0.97
C PHE A 81 5.27 -0.43 1.16
N ALA A 82 4.02 -0.89 1.12
CA ALA A 82 3.72 -2.31 1.31
C ALA A 82 2.48 -2.75 0.55
N VAL A 83 2.50 -4.02 0.14
CA VAL A 83 1.37 -4.76 -0.40
C VAL A 83 1.05 -5.89 0.57
N ALA A 84 -0.23 -6.11 0.85
CA ALA A 84 -0.66 -7.17 1.74
C ALA A 84 -0.09 -8.53 1.26
N PRO A 85 0.42 -9.39 2.16
CA PRO A 85 1.14 -10.61 1.77
C PRO A 85 0.41 -11.47 0.73
N GLN A 86 -0.92 -11.59 0.84
CA GLN A 86 -1.76 -12.38 -0.05
C GLN A 86 -1.94 -11.80 -1.46
N PHE A 87 -1.59 -10.52 -1.69
CA PHE A 87 -1.71 -9.81 -2.97
C PHE A 87 -0.36 -9.48 -3.61
N ARG A 88 0.76 -9.95 -3.03
CA ARG A 88 2.10 -9.73 -3.59
C ARG A 88 2.30 -10.54 -4.87
N ARG A 89 3.15 -10.01 -5.78
CA ARG A 89 3.49 -10.60 -7.09
C ARG A 89 2.28 -10.78 -8.03
N GLN A 90 1.28 -9.92 -7.86
CA GLN A 90 0.06 -9.86 -8.67
C GLN A 90 -0.10 -8.49 -9.34
N SER A 91 1.02 -7.80 -9.62
CA SER A 91 1.06 -6.49 -10.30
C SER A 91 0.51 -5.31 -9.50
N VAL A 92 0.28 -5.47 -8.19
CA VAL A 92 -0.13 -4.37 -7.29
C VAL A 92 1.06 -3.49 -6.89
N GLY A 93 2.25 -4.09 -6.75
CA GLY A 93 3.52 -3.38 -6.48
C GLY A 93 4.74 -4.01 -7.14
N TRP A 94 4.56 -5.12 -7.87
CA TRP A 94 5.52 -5.79 -8.74
C TRP A 94 4.78 -6.72 -9.69
#